data_AF-A0A0Q5LU98-F1
#
_entry.id   AF-A0A0Q5LU98-F1
#
_cell.length_a   1.000
_cell.length_b   1.000
_cell.length_c   1.000
_cell.angle_alpha   90.00
_cell.angle_beta   90.00
_cell.angle_gamma   90.00
#
_symmetry.space_group_name_H-M   'P 1'
#
loop_
_entity.id
_entity.type
_entity.pdbx_description
1 polymer ?
#
loop_
_entity_poly.entity_id
_entity_poly.type
_entity_poly.pdbx_seq_one_letter_code
_entity_poly.pdbx_strand_id
1 'polypeptide(L)'
;MRVAEAADHRIPQPDAAGLTDREAAILAFERQWWRHAGAKEQAIREEFGLSAARYYQLLGALIDRPEALRHDPMLVKRLLRLRETRLAARRSRTLPSGD
;
A
#
# COMPACT_ATOMS: atom_id res chain seq x y z
N MET A 1 -23.60 -3.21 4.41
CA MET A 1 -23.59 -2.51 3.12
C MET A 1 -22.49 -3.11 2.26
N ARG A 2 -22.85 -3.92 1.26
CA ARG A 2 -21.92 -4.58 0.32
C ARG A 2 -21.51 -3.60 -0.77
N VAL A 3 -20.21 -3.51 -1.04
CA VAL A 3 -19.59 -3.15 -2.33
C VAL A 3 -18.21 -3.81 -2.33
N ALA A 4 -17.63 -4.34 -3.39
CA ALA A 4 -18.09 -4.79 -4.69
C ALA A 4 -16.86 -5.54 -5.26
N GLU A 5 -17.12 -6.61 -6.00
CA GLU A 5 -16.31 -7.11 -7.10
C GLU A 5 -14.82 -7.37 -6.87
N ALA A 6 -14.52 -8.66 -6.65
CA ALA A 6 -13.26 -9.26 -7.04
C ALA A 6 -13.10 -9.17 -8.56
N ALA A 7 -12.74 -8.00 -9.07
CA ALA A 7 -12.23 -7.87 -10.43
C ALA A 7 -10.80 -8.42 -10.43
N ASP A 8 -10.66 -9.59 -11.05
CA ASP A 8 -9.42 -10.22 -11.45
C ASP A 8 -8.64 -9.31 -12.41
N HIS A 9 -8.05 -8.24 -11.89
CA HIS A 9 -7.03 -7.50 -12.61
C HIS A 9 -5.70 -8.18 -12.29
N ARG A 10 -5.44 -9.28 -13.00
CA ARG A 10 -4.14 -9.93 -13.04
C ARG A 10 -3.12 -8.85 -13.38
N ILE A 11 -2.32 -8.49 -12.39
CA ILE A 11 -1.21 -7.56 -12.60
C ILE A 11 -0.29 -8.24 -13.63
N PRO A 12 0.12 -7.56 -14.72
CA PRO A 12 1.16 -8.09 -15.58
C PRO A 12 2.35 -8.45 -14.68
N GLN A 13 2.75 -9.73 -14.71
CA GLN A 13 3.86 -10.17 -13.89
C GLN A 13 5.09 -9.35 -14.29
N PRO A 14 5.79 -8.73 -13.33
CA PRO A 14 6.87 -7.83 -13.63
C PRO A 14 7.95 -8.58 -14.39
N ASP A 15 8.30 -8.04 -15.56
CA ASP A 15 9.53 -8.39 -16.25
C ASP A 15 10.67 -8.26 -15.24
N ALA A 16 11.55 -9.25 -15.19
CA ALA A 16 12.47 -9.55 -14.09
C ALA A 16 13.57 -8.49 -13.79
N ALA A 17 13.36 -7.20 -14.08
CA ALA A 17 14.39 -6.16 -14.03
C ALA A 17 14.04 -4.87 -13.27
N GLY A 18 12.78 -4.58 -12.91
CA GLY A 18 12.47 -3.29 -12.26
C GLY A 18 11.02 -3.06 -11.81
N LEU A 19 10.79 -1.86 -11.26
CA LEU A 19 9.46 -1.32 -10.99
C LEU A 19 8.78 -0.96 -12.32
N THR A 20 7.52 -1.30 -12.46
CA THR A 20 6.67 -0.79 -13.54
C THR A 20 6.39 0.71 -13.35
N ASP A 21 6.08 1.43 -14.43
CA ASP A 21 5.72 2.85 -14.36
C ASP A 21 4.57 3.12 -13.38
N ARG A 22 3.62 2.18 -13.30
CA ARG A 22 2.50 2.25 -12.35
C ARG A 22 2.97 2.13 -10.90
N GLU A 23 3.88 1.21 -10.61
CA GLU A 23 4.44 1.05 -9.26
C GLU A 23 5.28 2.26 -8.85
N ALA A 24 6.09 2.81 -9.76
CA ALA A 24 6.85 4.03 -9.53
C ALA A 24 5.93 5.24 -9.28
N ALA A 25 4.84 5.37 -10.05
CA ALA A 25 3.83 6.41 -9.86
C ALA A 25 3.12 6.30 -8.50
N ILE A 26 2.85 5.08 -8.03
CA ILE A 26 2.25 4.83 -6.71
C ILE A 26 3.18 5.29 -5.59
N LEU A 27 4.48 4.99 -5.68
CA LEU A 27 5.47 5.47 -4.70
C LEU A 27 5.58 6.99 -4.72
N ALA A 28 5.60 7.62 -5.91
CA ALA A 28 5.63 9.06 -6.04
C ALA A 28 4.38 9.74 -5.44
N PHE A 29 3.19 9.15 -5.66
CA PHE A 29 1.93 9.62 -5.09
C PHE A 29 1.95 9.55 -3.55
N GLU A 30 2.43 8.44 -2.98
CA GLU A 30 2.56 8.31 -1.51
C GLU A 30 3.48 9.36 -0.89
N ARG A 31 4.58 9.69 -1.58
CA ARG A 31 5.52 10.72 -1.13
C ARG A 31 4.88 12.10 -1.01
N GLN A 32 3.87 12.42 -1.81
CA GLN A 32 3.20 13.72 -1.82
C GLN A 32 2.05 13.77 -0.81
N TRP A 33 1.36 12.65 -0.59
CA TRP A 33 0.05 12.65 0.08
C TRP A 33 0.07 12.62 1.61
N TRP A 34 1.24 12.45 2.25
CA TRP A 34 1.36 12.47 3.73
C TRP A 34 0.91 13.79 4.38
N ARG A 35 0.77 14.88 3.61
CA ARG A 35 0.31 16.20 4.08
C ARG A 35 -1.20 16.41 3.96
N HIS A 36 -1.90 15.61 3.14
CA HIS A 36 -3.32 15.82 2.79
C HIS A 36 -4.15 14.54 2.98
N ALA A 37 -4.01 13.87 4.12
CA ALA A 37 -4.59 12.56 4.39
C ALA A 37 -6.13 12.47 4.22
N GLY A 38 -6.86 13.59 4.29
CA GLY A 38 -8.34 13.62 4.26
C GLY A 38 -8.98 13.19 2.93
N ALA A 39 -8.37 13.51 1.78
CA ALA A 39 -8.96 13.27 0.45
C ALA A 39 -8.28 12.14 -0.33
N LYS A 40 -7.40 11.37 0.33
CA LYS A 40 -6.51 10.40 -0.33
C LYS A 40 -7.26 9.32 -1.09
N GLU A 41 -8.34 8.81 -0.52
CA GLU A 41 -9.10 7.71 -1.14
C GLU A 41 -9.91 8.12 -2.37
N GLN A 42 -10.29 9.40 -2.45
CA GLN A 42 -10.88 9.97 -3.66
C GLN A 42 -9.81 10.10 -4.74
N ALA A 43 -8.67 10.71 -4.41
CA ALA A 43 -7.57 10.91 -5.35
C ALA A 43 -6.98 9.59 -5.88
N ILE A 44 -6.89 8.55 -5.05
CA ILE A 44 -6.48 7.21 -5.51
C ILE A 44 -7.43 6.67 -6.60
N ARG A 45 -8.75 6.87 -6.42
CA ARG A 45 -9.75 6.42 -7.38
C ARG A 45 -9.69 7.22 -8.67
N GLU A 46 -9.51 8.53 -8.58
CA GLU A 46 -9.41 9.42 -9.74
C GLU A 46 -8.12 9.20 -10.54
N GLU A 47 -6.97 9.10 -9.87
CA GLU A 47 -5.65 9.00 -10.51
C GLU A 47 -5.38 7.58 -11.06
N PHE A 48 -5.69 6.54 -10.27
CA PHE A 48 -5.32 5.16 -10.61
C PHE A 48 -6.48 4.29 -11.08
N GLY A 49 -7.72 4.79 -10.97
CA GLY A 49 -8.93 3.99 -11.23
C GLY A 49 -9.10 2.83 -10.24
N LEU A 50 -8.39 2.85 -9.11
CA LEU A 50 -8.35 1.75 -8.14
C LEU A 50 -9.19 2.05 -6.91
N SER A 51 -9.85 1.03 -6.36
CA SER A 51 -10.41 1.14 -5.02
C SER A 51 -9.30 1.30 -3.98
N ALA A 52 -9.58 2.04 -2.90
CA ALA A 52 -8.61 2.25 -1.82
C ALA A 52 -8.07 0.93 -1.24
N ALA A 53 -8.94 -0.07 -1.07
CA ALA A 53 -8.55 -1.39 -0.58
C ALA A 53 -7.52 -2.06 -1.50
N ARG A 54 -7.77 -2.07 -2.82
CA ARG A 54 -6.88 -2.67 -3.81
C ARG A 54 -5.56 -1.90 -3.92
N TYR A 55 -5.61 -0.58 -3.84
CA TYR A 55 -4.42 0.26 -3.80
C TYR A 55 -3.53 -0.08 -2.60
N TYR A 56 -4.08 -0.18 -1.38
CA TYR A 56 -3.27 -0.50 -0.20
C TYR A 56 -2.73 -1.94 -0.21
N GLN A 57 -3.44 -2.91 -0.80
CA GLN A 57 -2.92 -4.25 -1.00
C GLN A 57 -1.70 -4.24 -1.93
N LEU A 58 -1.79 -3.52 -3.05
CA LEU A 58 -0.71 -3.40 -4.02
C LEU A 58 0.48 -2.65 -3.43
N LEU A 59 0.24 -1.53 -2.74
CA LEU A 59 1.27 -0.81 -2.02
C LEU A 59 1.98 -1.71 -1.00
N GLY A 60 1.22 -2.54 -0.27
CA GLY A 60 1.77 -3.51 0.68
C GLY A 60 2.72 -4.51 0.03
N ALA A 61 2.32 -5.12 -1.09
CA ALA A 61 3.20 -6.03 -1.84
C ALA A 61 4.41 -5.30 -2.43
N LEU A 62 4.24 -4.04 -2.84
CA LEU A 62 5.29 -3.23 -3.43
C LEU A 62 6.40 -2.87 -2.44
N ILE A 63 6.02 -2.43 -1.23
CA ILE A 63 7.00 -2.03 -0.20
C ILE A 63 7.83 -3.21 0.34
N ASP A 64 7.37 -4.44 0.15
CA ASP A 64 8.08 -5.66 0.54
C ASP A 64 9.14 -6.07 -0.51
N ARG A 65 9.16 -5.44 -1.70
CA ARG A 65 10.11 -5.73 -2.79
C ARG A 65 11.42 -4.93 -2.68
N PRO A 66 12.59 -5.53 -2.96
CA PRO A 66 13.87 -4.83 -2.94
C PRO A 66 13.99 -3.73 -4.01
N GLU A 67 13.24 -3.80 -5.10
CA GLU A 67 13.15 -2.78 -6.14
C GLU A 67 12.57 -1.47 -5.60
N ALA A 68 11.52 -1.54 -4.77
CA ALA A 68 10.92 -0.37 -4.13
C ALA A 68 11.92 0.30 -3.16
N LEU A 69 12.66 -0.50 -2.39
CA LEU A 69 13.73 -0.01 -1.52
C LEU A 69 14.85 0.70 -2.28
N ARG A 70 15.20 0.22 -3.48
CA ARG A 70 16.21 0.87 -4.35
C ARG A 70 15.70 2.19 -4.92
N HIS A 71 14.41 2.29 -5.19
CA HIS A 71 13.81 3.49 -5.77
C HIS A 71 13.54 4.60 -4.73
N ASP A 72 12.93 4.29 -3.59
CA ASP A 72 12.71 5.26 -2.50
C ASP A 72 12.87 4.61 -1.11
N PRO A 73 14.12 4.49 -0.61
CA PRO A 73 14.39 3.78 0.65
C PRO A 73 13.77 4.46 1.87
N MET A 74 13.58 5.79 1.85
CA MET A 74 13.04 6.52 3.01
C MET A 74 11.53 6.34 3.11
N LEU A 75 10.82 6.46 1.99
CA LEU A 75 9.38 6.24 1.93
C LEU A 75 9.04 4.81 2.32
N VAL A 76 9.72 3.83 1.72
CA VAL A 76 9.46 2.40 1.96
C VAL A 76 9.67 2.04 3.43
N LYS A 77 10.79 2.46 4.04
CA LYS A 77 11.04 2.21 5.48
C LYS A 77 9.98 2.86 6.38
N ARG A 78 9.50 4.06 6.03
CA ARG A 78 8.42 4.73 6.77
C ARG A 78 7.11 3.96 6.68
N LEU A 79 6.75 3.47 5.50
CA LEU A 79 5.53 2.69 5.26
C LEU A 79 5.59 1.34 5.98
N LEU A 80 6.73 0.65 5.94
CA LEU A 80 6.97 -0.58 6.68
C LEU A 80 6.78 -0.38 8.20
N ARG A 81 7.39 0.67 8.77
CA ARG A 81 7.22 0.99 10.20
C ARG A 81 5.77 1.30 10.58
N LEU A 82 5.04 2.01 9.72
CA LEU A 82 3.62 2.31 9.95
C LEU A 82 2.78 1.02 9.94
N ARG A 83 3.09 0.09 9.04
CA ARG A 83 2.46 -1.23 8.98
C ARG A 83 2.75 -2.04 10.23
N GLU A 84 4.01 -2.11 10.66
CA GLU A 84 4.40 -2.81 11.89
C GLU A 84 3.68 -2.23 13.12
N THR A 85 3.59 -0.91 13.22
CA THR A 85 2.88 -0.23 14.32
C THR A 85 1.39 -0.61 14.33
N ARG A 86 0.75 -0.65 13.16
CA ARG A 86 -0.66 -1.10 13.02
C ARG A 86 -0.84 -2.58 13.38
N LEU A 87 0.12 -3.44 13.02
CA LEU A 87 0.09 -4.86 13.36
C LEU A 87 0.32 -5.09 14.85
N ALA A 88 1.27 -4.37 15.46
CA ALA A 88 1.53 -4.42 16.89
C ALA A 88 0.33 -3.97 17.72
N ALA A 89 -0.35 -2.89 17.33
CA ALA A 89 -1.57 -2.41 17.97
C ALA A 89 -2.75 -3.40 17.88
N ARG A 90 -2.74 -4.29 16.88
CA ARG A 90 -3.71 -5.39 16.79
C ARG A 90 -3.34 -6.55 17.74
N ARG A 91 -2.06 -6.90 17.82
CA ARG A 91 -1.56 -7.98 18.69
C ARG A 91 -1.77 -7.68 20.18
N SER A 92 -1.56 -6.44 20.61
CA SER A 92 -1.78 -6.03 22.00
C SER A 92 -3.25 -6.04 22.44
N ARG A 93 -4.20 -6.09 21.50
CA ARG A 93 -5.64 -6.22 21.77
C ARG A 93 -6.13 -7.66 21.82
N THR A 94 -5.28 -8.62 21.47
CA THR A 94 -5.57 -10.06 21.50
C THR A 94 -4.67 -10.71 22.56
N LEU A 95 -4.76 -10.22 23.79
CA LEU A 95 -4.42 -11.00 24.98
C LEU A 95 -5.74 -11.64 25.44
N PRO A 96 -5.93 -12.95 25.31
CA PRO A 96 -7.01 -13.63 25.99
C PRO A 96 -6.73 -13.55 27.49
N SER A 97 -7.51 -12.76 28.22
CA SER A 97 -7.64 -12.96 29.67
C SER A 97 -8.25 -14.34 29.88
N GLY A 98 -7.43 -15.26 30.35
CA GLY A 98 -7.82 -16.59 30.81
C GLY A 98 -6.89 -16.98 31.95
N ASP A 99 -7.27 -16.55 33.15
CA ASP A 99 -6.92 -17.19 34.42
C ASP A 99 -8.24 -17.43 35.17
#